data_AF-A0A821ITV4-F1
#
_entry.id   AF-A0A821ITV4-F1
#
_cell.length_a   1.000
_cell.length_b   1.000
_cell.length_c   1.000
_cell.angle_alpha   90.00
_cell.angle_beta   90.00
_cell.angle_gamma   90.00
#
_symmetry.space_group_name_H-M   'P 1'
#
loop_
_entity.id
_entity.type
_entity.pdbx_description
1 polymer ?
#
loop_
_entity_poly.entity_id
_entity_poly.type
_entity_poly.pdbx_seq_one_letter_code
_entity_poly.pdbx_strand_id
1 'polypeptide(L)'
;VQNPRGAATNGRAYEDTLVGSLLSKSCLPSQPEKPYLFFEKPKVMSERDVELTANSMWQPMRAYQQNLSSLFLAFVKNADVRNDILKWIGDCLVENRGKNKEWSSHNPLTAYLFVSDGFLLNLNLVLLNLARPFAEPYSPKLLKINPIYAITQNENVHLRDLHKDTPMIVRNDENVKEKNDQTAFNFITEIFFMSHLSYTSSVYRLHRMLLK
;
A
#
# COMPACT_ATOMS: atom_id res chain seq x y z
N VAL A 1 -8.40 18.70 2.33
CA VAL A 1 -7.10 19.08 1.73
C VAL A 1 -7.23 18.92 0.22
N GLN A 2 -7.34 20.04 -0.51
CA GLN A 2 -7.59 20.02 -1.95
C GLN A 2 -6.37 19.48 -2.70
N ASN A 3 -6.56 18.39 -3.44
CA ASN A 3 -5.59 17.91 -4.42
C ASN A 3 -5.86 18.70 -5.73
N PRO A 4 -4.94 19.55 -6.22
CA PRO A 4 -5.16 20.34 -7.42
C PRO A 4 -5.09 19.41 -8.64
N ARG A 5 -6.26 19.11 -9.20
CA ARG A 5 -6.41 18.42 -10.49
C ARG A 5 -5.68 19.23 -11.56
N GLY A 6 -4.58 18.71 -12.12
CA GLY A 6 -3.97 19.29 -13.33
C GLY A 6 -2.48 19.01 -13.57
N ALA A 7 -1.70 18.61 -12.57
CA ALA A 7 -0.31 18.18 -12.77
C ALA A 7 -0.26 16.65 -12.73
N ALA A 8 0.56 16.00 -13.58
CA ALA A 8 0.83 14.57 -13.48
C ALA A 8 1.12 14.23 -12.02
N THR A 9 0.20 13.51 -11.38
CA THR A 9 0.20 13.25 -9.94
C THR A 9 1.40 12.39 -9.62
N ASN A 10 2.45 13.01 -9.10
CA ASN A 10 3.66 12.31 -8.73
C ASN A 10 3.32 11.43 -7.51
N GLY A 11 3.39 10.10 -7.65
CA GLY A 11 3.11 9.16 -6.57
C GLY A 11 3.94 9.45 -5.32
N ARG A 12 5.14 10.02 -5.48
CA ARG A 12 6.00 10.47 -4.38
C ARG A 12 5.40 11.59 -3.53
N ALA A 13 4.58 12.47 -4.09
CA ALA A 13 3.99 13.60 -3.36
C ALA A 13 3.12 13.15 -2.18
N TYR A 14 2.69 11.88 -2.17
CA TYR A 14 1.97 11.31 -1.03
C TYR A 14 2.81 11.28 0.25
N GLU A 15 4.14 11.15 0.16
CA GLU A 15 5.04 11.18 1.34
C GLU A 15 4.98 12.52 2.09
N ASP A 16 4.69 13.62 1.38
CA ASP A 16 4.64 14.97 1.94
C ASP A 16 3.28 15.32 2.55
N THR A 17 2.28 14.44 2.38
CA THR A 17 0.97 14.62 3.03
C THR A 17 1.06 14.33 4.52
N LEU A 18 0.12 14.86 5.32
CA LEU A 18 0.09 14.63 6.78
C LEU A 18 0.12 13.12 7.10
N VAL A 19 -0.77 12.35 6.48
CA VAL A 19 -0.88 10.91 6.68
C VAL A 19 0.33 10.18 6.08
N GLY A 20 0.80 10.60 4.92
CA GLY A 20 1.93 9.95 4.26
C GLY A 20 3.25 10.13 4.99
N SER A 21 3.48 11.29 5.62
CA SER A 21 4.69 11.55 6.41
C SER A 21 4.85 10.58 7.60
N LEU A 22 3.72 10.10 8.14
CA LEU A 22 3.68 9.05 9.17
C LEU A 22 4.05 7.69 8.55
N LEU A 23 3.53 7.38 7.36
CA LEU A 23 3.87 6.13 6.66
C LEU A 23 5.34 6.09 6.23
N SER A 24 5.97 7.22 5.91
CA SER A 24 7.37 7.30 5.46
C SER A 24 8.42 7.00 6.54
N LYS A 25 8.05 6.92 7.83
CA LYS A 25 9.01 6.60 8.89
C LYS A 25 9.37 5.11 8.86
N SER A 26 10.59 4.81 8.42
CA SER A 26 11.11 3.46 8.29
C SER A 26 12.60 3.40 8.60
N CYS A 27 13.10 2.21 8.92
CA CYS A 27 14.53 1.93 8.98
C CYS A 27 15.16 1.72 7.59
N LEU A 28 14.33 1.62 6.54
CA LEU A 28 14.77 1.57 5.16
C LEU A 28 15.09 2.96 4.62
N PRO A 29 16.09 3.08 3.73
CA PRO A 29 16.41 4.37 3.12
C PRO A 29 15.25 4.87 2.27
N SER A 30 14.91 6.16 2.42
CA SER A 30 13.86 6.81 1.62
C SER A 30 14.21 6.91 0.12
N GLN A 31 15.49 6.79 -0.24
CA GLN A 31 16.01 6.86 -1.61
C GLN A 31 17.15 5.86 -1.78
N PRO A 32 17.34 5.26 -2.97
CA PRO A 32 18.40 4.29 -3.23
C PRO A 32 19.81 4.79 -2.94
N GLU A 33 20.05 6.10 -3.12
CA GLU A 33 21.36 6.72 -2.94
C GLU A 33 21.70 7.02 -1.48
N LYS A 34 20.72 6.95 -0.57
CA LYS A 34 20.96 7.23 0.85
C LYS A 34 21.62 6.03 1.52
N PRO A 35 22.63 6.26 2.38
CA PRO A 35 23.30 5.17 3.09
C PRO A 35 22.35 4.48 4.06
N TYR A 36 22.57 3.18 4.25
CA TYR A 36 21.96 2.44 5.35
C TYR A 36 22.59 2.91 6.66
N LEU A 37 21.78 3.58 7.49
CA LEU A 37 22.27 4.28 8.69
C LEU A 37 22.65 3.34 9.84
N PHE A 38 22.19 2.09 9.81
CA PHE A 38 22.26 1.19 10.96
C PHE A 38 23.36 0.14 10.84
N PHE A 39 23.82 -0.16 9.63
CA PHE A 39 24.86 -1.16 9.40
C PHE A 39 26.03 -0.51 8.67
N GLU A 40 27.02 -0.01 9.42
CA GLU A 40 28.21 0.65 8.86
C GLU A 40 29.12 -0.35 8.11
N LYS A 41 29.46 -1.45 8.81
CA LYS A 41 30.38 -2.57 8.50
C LYS A 41 29.72 -3.93 8.21
N PRO A 42 28.64 -4.13 7.41
CA PRO A 42 27.87 -5.39 7.44
C PRO A 42 28.69 -6.66 7.20
N LYS A 43 29.76 -6.58 6.39
CA LYS A 43 30.64 -7.72 6.05
C LYS A 43 31.65 -8.11 7.14
N VAL A 44 31.86 -7.25 8.14
CA VAL A 44 32.85 -7.44 9.21
C VAL A 44 32.26 -7.41 10.61
N MET A 45 30.96 -7.15 10.73
CA MET A 45 30.25 -7.21 12.01
C MET A 45 30.14 -8.66 12.48
N SER A 46 30.30 -8.88 13.79
CA SER A 46 30.00 -10.20 14.38
C SER A 46 28.50 -10.47 14.34
N GLU A 47 28.10 -11.75 14.34
CA GLU A 47 26.68 -12.12 14.39
C GLU A 47 25.95 -11.48 15.59
N ARG A 48 26.64 -11.40 16.74
CA ARG A 48 26.15 -10.74 17.95
C ARG A 48 25.89 -9.25 17.73
N ASP A 49 26.80 -8.54 17.07
CA ASP A 49 26.64 -7.10 16.80
C ASP A 49 25.51 -6.85 15.79
N VAL A 50 25.35 -7.72 14.80
CA VAL A 50 24.23 -7.67 13.85
C VAL A 50 22.90 -7.86 14.58
N GLU A 51 22.81 -8.84 15.47
CA GLU A 51 21.59 -9.10 16.25
C GLU A 51 21.25 -7.95 17.20
N LEU A 52 22.23 -7.42 17.93
CA LEU A 52 22.06 -6.27 18.82
C LEU A 52 21.56 -5.05 18.04
N THR A 53 22.17 -4.77 16.90
CA THR A 53 21.77 -3.67 16.00
C THR A 53 20.35 -3.88 15.48
N ALA A 54 20.02 -5.08 14.99
CA ALA A 54 18.70 -5.44 14.50
C ALA A 54 17.62 -5.24 15.58
N ASN A 55 17.85 -5.74 16.80
CA ASN A 55 16.94 -5.61 17.92
C ASN A 55 16.73 -4.15 18.33
N SER A 56 17.79 -3.33 18.32
CA SER A 56 17.70 -1.89 18.62
C SER A 56 16.80 -1.12 17.66
N MET A 57 16.66 -1.59 16.41
CA MET A 57 15.76 -1.03 15.41
C MET A 57 14.35 -1.62 15.46
N TRP A 58 14.24 -2.95 15.58
CA TRP A 58 12.98 -3.65 15.44
C TRP A 58 11.99 -3.34 16.55
N GLN A 59 12.46 -3.18 17.80
CA GLN A 59 11.57 -2.89 18.92
C GLN A 59 10.88 -1.53 18.79
N PRO A 60 11.60 -0.40 18.57
CA PRO A 60 10.95 0.88 18.30
C PRO A 60 10.08 0.87 17.04
N MET A 61 10.52 0.20 15.96
CA MET A 61 9.76 0.11 14.72
C MET A 61 8.43 -0.61 14.92
N ARG A 62 8.43 -1.73 15.66
CA ARG A 62 7.22 -2.48 15.97
C ARG A 62 6.24 -1.64 16.79
N ALA A 63 6.72 -0.94 17.82
CA ALA A 63 5.89 -0.05 18.63
C ALA A 63 5.29 1.10 17.78
N TYR A 64 6.10 1.69 16.90
CA TYR A 64 5.66 2.71 15.96
C TYR A 64 4.55 2.20 15.03
N GLN A 65 4.75 1.03 14.41
CA GLN A 65 3.80 0.40 13.51
C GLN A 65 2.48 -0.01 14.18
N GLN A 66 2.52 -0.40 15.45
CA GLN A 66 1.33 -0.66 16.26
C GLN A 66 0.52 0.61 16.49
N ASN A 67 1.18 1.72 16.84
CA ASN A 67 0.54 3.02 17.00
C ASN A 67 -0.04 3.52 15.67
N LEU A 68 0.71 3.36 14.58
CA LEU A 68 0.28 3.70 13.23
C LEU A 68 -0.98 2.93 12.83
N SER A 69 -0.99 1.62 13.05
CA SER A 69 -2.17 0.77 12.77
C SER A 69 -3.37 1.17 13.63
N SER A 70 -3.16 1.52 14.89
CA SER A 70 -4.21 1.98 15.80
C SER A 70 -4.81 3.33 15.34
N LEU A 71 -3.97 4.24 14.87
CA LEU A 71 -4.39 5.53 14.31
C LEU A 71 -5.25 5.35 13.06
N PHE A 72 -4.80 4.54 12.10
CA PHE A 72 -5.59 4.24 10.90
C PHE A 72 -6.89 3.53 11.22
N LEU A 73 -6.90 2.63 12.21
CA LEU A 73 -8.12 2.01 12.71
C LEU A 73 -9.09 3.07 13.28
N ALA A 74 -8.59 4.09 13.97
CA ALA A 74 -9.42 5.19 14.47
C ALA A 74 -10.01 6.03 13.31
N PHE A 75 -9.23 6.31 12.26
CA PHE A 75 -9.73 7.01 11.07
C PHE A 75 -10.86 6.24 10.38
N VAL A 76 -10.69 4.94 10.13
CA VAL A 76 -11.73 4.16 9.44
C VAL A 76 -12.96 3.89 10.30
N LYS A 77 -12.85 3.99 11.63
CA LYS A 77 -13.99 3.89 12.55
C LYS A 77 -14.80 5.19 12.60
N ASN A 78 -14.17 6.33 12.39
CA ASN A 78 -14.84 7.63 12.38
C ASN A 78 -15.50 7.86 11.01
N ALA A 79 -16.84 7.93 10.99
CA ALA A 79 -17.62 8.08 9.77
C ALA A 79 -17.29 9.36 8.98
N ASP A 80 -16.92 10.44 9.67
CA ASP A 80 -16.66 11.75 9.05
C ASP A 80 -15.38 11.76 8.21
N VAL A 81 -14.38 10.94 8.58
CA VAL A 81 -13.07 10.90 7.92
C VAL A 81 -12.82 9.59 7.18
N ARG A 82 -13.64 8.54 7.41
CA ARG A 82 -13.48 7.21 6.79
C ARG A 82 -13.44 7.29 5.26
N ASN A 83 -14.33 8.07 4.66
CA ASN A 83 -14.40 8.17 3.21
C ASN A 83 -13.14 8.86 2.64
N ASP A 84 -12.69 9.94 3.29
CA ASP A 84 -11.50 10.69 2.88
C ASP A 84 -10.22 9.86 3.01
N ILE A 85 -10.08 9.08 4.09
CA ILE A 85 -8.90 8.23 4.26
C ILE A 85 -8.89 7.07 3.26
N LEU A 86 -10.03 6.44 2.98
CA LEU A 86 -10.12 5.39 1.96
C LEU A 86 -9.81 5.93 0.57
N LYS A 87 -10.31 7.13 0.25
CA LYS A 87 -9.99 7.82 -0.99
C LYS A 87 -8.50 8.12 -1.10
N TRP A 88 -7.91 8.67 -0.04
CA TRP A 88 -6.48 8.94 0.01
C TRP A 88 -5.64 7.69 -0.20
N ILE A 89 -5.99 6.56 0.44
CA ILE A 89 -5.32 5.27 0.25
C ILE A 89 -5.49 4.77 -1.19
N GLY A 90 -6.72 4.81 -1.72
CA GLY A 90 -7.03 4.37 -3.08
C GLY A 90 -6.23 5.15 -4.13
N ASP A 91 -6.29 6.48 -4.07
CA ASP A 91 -5.54 7.34 -4.97
C ASP A 91 -4.02 7.11 -4.80
N CYS A 92 -3.51 7.00 -3.56
CA CYS A 92 -2.10 6.71 -3.29
C CYS A 92 -1.62 5.43 -3.97
N LEU A 93 -2.41 4.34 -3.88
CA LEU A 93 -2.07 3.05 -4.48
C LEU A 93 -2.13 3.10 -6.01
N VAL A 94 -3.07 3.84 -6.59
CA VAL A 94 -3.17 4.02 -8.04
C VAL A 94 -1.96 4.77 -8.58
N GLU A 95 -1.61 5.92 -7.99
CA GLU A 95 -0.48 6.75 -8.44
C GLU A 95 0.87 6.04 -8.28
N ASN A 96 0.97 5.11 -7.32
CA ASN A 96 2.19 4.33 -7.09
C ASN A 96 2.21 2.97 -7.78
N ARG A 97 1.17 2.58 -8.54
CA ARG A 97 1.09 1.28 -9.23
C ARG A 97 2.24 1.08 -10.22
N GLY A 98 2.74 2.16 -10.82
CA GLY A 98 3.89 2.15 -11.73
C GLY A 98 5.17 1.56 -11.12
N LYS A 99 5.32 1.62 -9.79
CA LYS A 99 6.48 1.07 -9.07
C LYS A 99 6.64 -0.46 -9.23
N ASN A 100 5.57 -1.16 -9.59
CA ASN A 100 5.55 -2.63 -9.80
C ASN A 100 6.05 -3.06 -11.18
N LYS A 101 6.15 -2.12 -12.13
CA LYS A 101 6.57 -2.42 -13.50
C LYS A 101 8.07 -2.71 -13.54
N GLU A 102 8.50 -3.66 -14.38
CA GLU A 102 9.91 -4.02 -14.51
C GLU A 102 10.80 -2.82 -14.90
N TRP A 103 10.31 -1.92 -15.75
CA TRP A 103 11.00 -0.66 -16.07
C TRP A 103 11.41 0.13 -14.82
N SER A 104 10.56 0.18 -13.79
CA SER A 104 10.83 0.89 -12.53
C SER A 104 11.93 0.22 -11.70
N SER A 105 12.22 -1.06 -11.95
CA SER A 105 13.34 -1.75 -11.33
C SER A 105 14.67 -1.48 -12.05
N HIS A 106 14.63 -1.09 -13.33
CA HIS A 106 15.81 -0.89 -14.18
C HIS A 106 16.25 0.56 -14.35
N ASN A 107 15.37 1.52 -14.03
CA ASN A 107 15.68 2.94 -14.14
C ASN A 107 15.76 3.61 -12.75
N PRO A 108 16.97 4.01 -12.28
CA PRO A 108 17.16 4.68 -10.99
C PRO A 108 16.33 5.96 -10.81
N LEU A 109 16.01 6.67 -11.90
CA LEU A 109 15.21 7.90 -11.85
C LEU A 109 13.77 7.63 -11.39
N THR A 110 13.26 6.40 -11.55
CA THR A 110 11.91 6.05 -11.10
C THR A 110 11.78 5.99 -9.58
N ALA A 111 12.90 5.86 -8.84
CA ALA A 111 12.92 6.00 -7.39
C ALA A 111 12.51 7.42 -6.94
N TYR A 112 12.49 8.39 -7.85
CA TYR A 112 12.04 9.76 -7.57
C TYR A 112 10.57 10.02 -7.92
N LEU A 113 9.91 9.07 -8.59
CA LEU A 113 8.51 9.18 -9.04
C LEU A 113 7.51 8.50 -8.11
N PHE A 114 7.99 7.62 -7.22
CA PHE A 114 7.16 6.81 -6.36
C PHE A 114 7.58 6.96 -4.90
N VAL A 115 6.66 6.66 -4.00
CA VAL A 115 6.94 6.55 -2.56
C VAL A 115 8.03 5.52 -2.27
N SER A 116 8.70 5.67 -1.14
CA SER A 116 9.73 4.75 -0.65
C SER A 116 9.19 3.35 -0.31
N ASP A 117 10.09 2.36 -0.25
CA ASP A 117 9.71 0.99 0.09
C ASP A 117 9.26 0.89 1.56
N GLY A 118 9.87 1.69 2.44
CA GLY A 118 9.45 1.81 3.84
C GLY A 118 8.01 2.31 3.99
N PHE A 119 7.62 3.30 3.17
CA PHE A 119 6.24 3.80 3.12
C PHE A 119 5.25 2.69 2.76
N LEU A 120 5.51 1.94 1.68
CA LEU A 120 4.59 0.91 1.19
C LEU A 120 4.52 -0.29 2.14
N LEU A 121 5.61 -0.64 2.81
CA LEU A 121 5.59 -1.68 3.84
C LEU A 121 4.71 -1.28 5.02
N ASN A 122 4.82 -0.04 5.50
CA ASN A 122 3.97 0.46 6.58
C ASN A 122 2.51 0.53 6.15
N LEU A 123 2.22 0.99 4.93
CA LEU A 123 0.85 1.03 4.38
C LEU A 123 0.26 -0.39 4.27
N ASN A 124 1.05 -1.34 3.76
CA ASN A 124 0.64 -2.73 3.65
C ASN A 124 0.34 -3.33 5.03
N LEU A 125 1.19 -3.07 6.02
CA LEU A 125 0.97 -3.55 7.39
C LEU A 125 -0.34 -3.01 7.98
N VAL A 126 -0.62 -1.72 7.80
CA VAL A 126 -1.88 -1.10 8.21
C VAL A 126 -3.06 -1.80 7.54
N LEU A 127 -3.02 -2.00 6.23
CA LEU A 127 -4.09 -2.64 5.47
C LEU A 127 -4.30 -4.10 5.90
N LEU A 128 -3.23 -4.87 6.12
CA LEU A 128 -3.30 -6.23 6.65
C LEU A 128 -3.92 -6.27 8.06
N ASN A 129 -3.60 -5.31 8.93
CA ASN A 129 -4.22 -5.21 10.25
C ASN A 129 -5.71 -4.87 10.17
N LEU A 130 -6.12 -4.04 9.21
CA LEU A 130 -7.54 -3.78 8.93
C LEU A 130 -8.24 -5.01 8.31
N ALA A 131 -7.51 -5.82 7.54
CA ALA A 131 -8.02 -7.03 6.91
C ALA A 131 -8.15 -8.23 7.87
N ARG A 132 -7.32 -8.27 8.91
CA ARG A 132 -7.24 -9.36 9.88
C ARG A 132 -8.60 -9.89 10.36
N PRO A 133 -9.59 -9.07 10.78
CA PRO A 133 -10.85 -9.58 11.32
C PRO A 133 -11.72 -10.36 10.33
N PHE A 134 -11.47 -10.26 9.02
CA PHE A 134 -12.17 -11.02 7.98
C PHE A 134 -11.27 -12.03 7.26
N ALA A 135 -9.96 -11.98 7.49
CA ALA A 135 -8.98 -12.91 6.94
C ALA A 135 -8.65 -14.08 7.90
N GLU A 136 -9.19 -14.09 9.12
CA GLU A 136 -9.05 -15.21 10.05
C GLU A 136 -9.65 -16.51 9.47
N PRO A 137 -9.04 -17.68 9.77
CA PRO A 137 -9.56 -18.97 9.33
C PRO A 137 -11.05 -19.13 9.68
N TYR A 138 -11.83 -19.58 8.71
CA TYR A 138 -13.28 -19.81 8.84
C TYR A 138 -14.13 -18.55 9.12
N SER A 139 -13.60 -17.33 8.94
CA SER A 139 -14.40 -16.12 9.11
C SER A 139 -15.49 -16.02 8.03
N PRO A 140 -16.78 -15.96 8.42
CA PRO A 140 -17.88 -15.81 7.45
C PRO A 140 -17.86 -14.42 6.78
N LYS A 141 -17.08 -13.47 7.32
CA LYS A 141 -16.91 -12.13 6.75
C LYS A 141 -16.20 -12.16 5.40
N LEU A 142 -15.44 -13.21 5.09
CA LEU A 142 -14.79 -13.38 3.80
C LEU A 142 -15.82 -13.42 2.66
N LEU A 143 -17.00 -13.99 2.91
CA LEU A 143 -18.10 -14.07 1.94
C LEU A 143 -18.73 -12.71 1.62
N LYS A 144 -18.38 -11.65 2.37
CA LYS A 144 -18.84 -10.28 2.11
C LYS A 144 -18.02 -9.57 1.04
N ILE A 145 -16.91 -10.15 0.60
CA ILE A 145 -16.07 -9.57 -0.47
C ILE A 145 -16.84 -9.67 -1.78
N ASN A 146 -17.11 -8.54 -2.42
CA ASN A 146 -17.75 -8.50 -3.71
C ASN A 146 -16.71 -8.44 -4.84
N PRO A 147 -16.52 -9.50 -5.65
CA PRO A 147 -15.52 -9.53 -6.71
C PRO A 147 -15.81 -8.58 -7.87
N ILE A 148 -17.06 -8.10 -8.01
CA ILE A 148 -17.45 -7.14 -9.06
C ILE A 148 -16.76 -5.78 -8.84
N TYR A 149 -16.26 -5.51 -7.63
CA TYR A 149 -15.46 -4.33 -7.33
C TYR A 149 -14.31 -4.11 -8.34
N ALA A 150 -13.60 -5.19 -8.70
CA ALA A 150 -12.41 -5.11 -9.58
C ALA A 150 -12.70 -4.56 -10.98
N ILE A 151 -13.94 -4.70 -11.46
CA ILE A 151 -14.36 -4.27 -12.81
C ILE A 151 -15.25 -3.03 -12.79
N THR A 152 -15.66 -2.57 -11.60
CA THR A 152 -16.61 -1.46 -11.46
C THR A 152 -15.90 -0.12 -11.63
N GLN A 153 -16.50 0.77 -12.40
CA GLN A 153 -15.96 2.09 -12.76
C GLN A 153 -16.91 3.20 -12.27
N ASN A 154 -17.11 3.31 -10.95
CA ASN A 154 -17.99 4.34 -10.38
C ASN A 154 -17.25 5.21 -9.35
N GLU A 155 -17.90 6.32 -8.93
CA GLU A 155 -17.31 7.26 -7.97
C GLU A 155 -17.23 6.71 -6.54
N ASN A 156 -18.02 5.67 -6.23
CA ASN A 156 -18.09 5.01 -4.94
C ASN A 156 -16.96 3.99 -4.72
N VAL A 157 -16.17 3.68 -5.76
CA VAL A 157 -14.97 2.86 -5.71
C VAL A 157 -13.77 3.74 -5.40
N HIS A 158 -13.16 3.52 -4.23
CA HIS A 158 -11.98 4.29 -3.82
C HIS A 158 -10.72 3.84 -4.56
N LEU A 159 -10.52 2.54 -4.75
CA LEU A 159 -9.40 2.00 -5.53
C LEU A 159 -9.74 1.93 -7.01
N ARG A 160 -9.49 3.05 -7.70
CA ARG A 160 -9.80 3.22 -9.12
C ARG A 160 -8.90 2.37 -10.01
N ASP A 161 -9.27 2.28 -11.28
CA ASP A 161 -8.44 1.70 -12.35
C ASP A 161 -8.03 0.23 -12.17
N LEU A 162 -8.67 -0.54 -11.28
CA LEU A 162 -8.45 -1.99 -11.20
C LEU A 162 -8.83 -2.72 -12.49
N HIS A 163 -9.86 -2.25 -13.19
CA HIS A 163 -10.28 -2.82 -14.48
C HIS A 163 -9.20 -2.76 -15.57
N LYS A 164 -8.14 -1.94 -15.39
CA LYS A 164 -7.01 -1.83 -16.31
C LYS A 164 -5.94 -2.90 -16.06
N ASP A 165 -6.01 -3.62 -14.94
CA ASP A 165 -5.06 -4.69 -14.64
C ASP A 165 -5.33 -5.91 -15.53
N THR A 166 -4.26 -6.65 -15.85
CA THR A 166 -4.34 -7.85 -16.67
C THR A 166 -5.23 -8.89 -15.96
N PRO A 167 -6.39 -9.26 -16.53
CA PRO A 167 -7.24 -10.26 -15.91
C PRO A 167 -6.62 -11.65 -16.11
N MET A 168 -6.86 -12.55 -15.15
CA MET A 168 -6.42 -13.94 -15.27
C MET A 168 -7.14 -14.68 -16.42
N ILE A 169 -8.37 -14.27 -16.71
CA ILE A 169 -9.21 -14.82 -17.78
C ILE A 169 -9.66 -13.65 -18.66
N VAL A 170 -9.34 -13.71 -19.95
CA VAL A 170 -9.84 -12.74 -20.94
C VAL A 170 -11.35 -12.92 -21.05
N ARG A 171 -12.08 -11.86 -20.71
CA ARG A 171 -13.54 -11.84 -20.87
C ARG A 171 -13.82 -11.41 -22.30
N ASN A 172 -14.31 -12.33 -23.13
CA ASN A 172 -14.77 -12.00 -24.48
C ASN A 172 -16.06 -11.19 -24.35
N ASP A 173 -15.98 -9.86 -24.54
CA ASP A 173 -17.04 -8.88 -24.88
C ASP A 173 -18.51 -9.12 -24.45
N GLU A 174 -18.78 -9.86 -23.39
CA GLU A 174 -20.11 -9.96 -22.81
C GLU A 174 -20.34 -8.74 -21.93
N ASN A 175 -20.95 -7.69 -22.49
CA ASN A 175 -21.81 -6.67 -21.89
C ASN A 175 -21.87 -6.50 -20.35
N VAL A 176 -20.77 -6.60 -19.59
CA VAL A 176 -20.70 -6.24 -18.16
C VAL A 176 -20.53 -4.72 -18.00
N LYS A 177 -21.08 -3.94 -18.94
CA LYS A 177 -21.33 -2.51 -18.77
C LYS A 177 -22.66 -2.25 -18.06
N GLU A 178 -23.51 -3.26 -17.93
CA GLU A 178 -24.86 -3.07 -17.41
C GLU A 178 -24.94 -3.30 -15.89
N LYS A 179 -25.31 -2.24 -15.15
CA LYS A 179 -25.89 -2.21 -13.78
C LYS A 179 -25.02 -1.80 -12.58
N ASN A 180 -23.82 -1.24 -12.73
CA ASN A 180 -23.00 -0.94 -11.53
C ASN A 180 -22.61 0.53 -11.29
N ASP A 181 -23.15 1.47 -12.05
CA ASP A 181 -22.79 2.90 -11.97
C ASP A 181 -23.08 3.54 -10.60
N GLN A 182 -23.94 2.93 -9.76
CA GLN A 182 -24.26 3.44 -8.41
C GLN A 182 -23.92 2.48 -7.27
N THR A 183 -23.34 1.32 -7.54
CA THR A 183 -23.10 0.30 -6.52
C THR A 183 -22.06 0.78 -5.49
N ALA A 184 -22.49 0.97 -4.25
CA ALA A 184 -21.59 1.21 -3.13
C ALA A 184 -21.04 -0.11 -2.60
N PHE A 185 -19.75 -0.14 -2.28
CA PHE A 185 -19.09 -1.32 -1.74
C PHE A 185 -18.87 -1.21 -0.24
N ASN A 186 -18.88 -2.38 0.41
CA ASN A 186 -18.60 -2.44 1.83
C ASN A 186 -17.09 -2.26 2.11
N PHE A 187 -16.77 -1.83 3.32
CA PHE A 187 -15.39 -1.65 3.79
C PHE A 187 -14.52 -2.90 3.63
N ILE A 188 -15.08 -4.09 3.83
CA ILE A 188 -14.34 -5.36 3.71
C ILE A 188 -13.83 -5.55 2.27
N THR A 189 -14.67 -5.26 1.28
CA THR A 189 -14.32 -5.35 -0.14
C THR A 189 -13.23 -4.34 -0.49
N GLU A 190 -13.39 -3.08 -0.08
CA GLU A 190 -12.40 -2.01 -0.28
C GLU A 190 -11.02 -2.41 0.28
N ILE A 191 -10.97 -2.77 1.57
CA ILE A 191 -9.72 -3.15 2.24
C ILE A 191 -9.11 -4.42 1.63
N PHE A 192 -9.91 -5.39 1.21
CA PHE A 192 -9.40 -6.59 0.56
C PHE A 192 -8.60 -6.26 -0.70
N PHE A 193 -9.18 -5.49 -1.63
CA PHE A 193 -8.51 -5.12 -2.87
C PHE A 193 -7.32 -4.17 -2.65
N MET A 194 -7.45 -3.19 -1.73
CA MET A 194 -6.35 -2.32 -1.35
C MET A 194 -5.18 -3.09 -0.73
N SER A 195 -5.46 -4.04 0.16
CA SER A 195 -4.43 -4.90 0.77
C SER A 195 -3.70 -5.73 -0.27
N HIS A 196 -4.44 -6.31 -1.22
CA HIS A 196 -3.86 -7.11 -2.29
C HIS A 196 -2.92 -6.27 -3.16
N LEU A 197 -3.37 -5.11 -3.64
CA LEU A 197 -2.53 -4.23 -4.44
C LEU A 197 -1.31 -3.74 -3.65
N SER A 198 -1.51 -3.30 -2.41
CA SER A 198 -0.41 -2.87 -1.53
C SER A 198 0.62 -3.97 -1.29
N TYR A 199 0.19 -5.23 -1.14
CA TYR A 199 1.08 -6.37 -0.98
C TYR A 199 1.98 -6.57 -2.21
N THR A 200 1.41 -6.49 -3.41
CA THR A 200 2.19 -6.62 -4.65
C THR A 200 3.23 -5.50 -4.79
N SER A 201 2.90 -4.28 -4.38
CA SER A 201 3.79 -3.11 -4.45
C SER A 201 4.84 -3.01 -3.36
N SER A 202 4.64 -3.71 -2.23
CA SER A 202 5.51 -3.65 -1.06
C SER A 202 6.35 -4.92 -0.93
N VAL A 203 5.84 -5.90 -0.19
CA VAL A 203 6.53 -7.12 0.24
C VAL A 203 6.96 -7.95 -0.97
N TYR A 204 6.05 -8.20 -1.91
CA TYR A 204 6.36 -9.05 -3.07
C TYR A 204 7.46 -8.42 -3.94
N ARG A 205 7.34 -7.13 -4.26
CA ARG A 205 8.35 -6.40 -5.03
C ARG A 205 9.70 -6.38 -4.31
N LEU A 206 9.73 -6.01 -3.03
CA LEU A 206 10.98 -5.91 -2.27
C LEU A 206 11.67 -7.27 -2.15
N HIS A 207 10.91 -8.34 -1.89
CA HIS A 207 11.41 -9.70 -1.86
C HIS A 207 12.06 -10.09 -3.20
N ARG A 208 11.42 -9.77 -4.33
CA ARG A 208 12.00 -10.01 -5.67
C ARG A 208 13.28 -9.21 -5.91
N MET A 209 13.41 -8.01 -5.36
CA MET A 209 14.62 -7.20 -5.49
C MET A 209 15.78 -7.71 -4.65
N LEU A 210 15.51 -8.23 -3.45
CA LEU A 210 16.54 -8.73 -2.53
C LEU A 210 17.08 -10.12 -2.91
N LEU A 211 16.31 -10.91 -3.67
CA LEU A 211 16.71 -12.24 -4.13
C LEU A 211 17.37 -12.26 -5.53
N LYS A 212 17.48 -11.11 -6.20
CA LYS A 212 18.25 -10.95 -7.43
C LYS A 212 19.69 -10.58 -7.10
#